data_AF-A0A7I0J8Q1-F1
#
_entry.id   AF-A0A7I0J8Q1-F1
#
_cell.length_a   1.000
_cell.length_b   1.000
_cell.length_c   1.000
_cell.angle_alpha   90.00
_cell.angle_beta   90.00
_cell.angle_gamma   90.00
#
_symmetry.space_group_name_H-M   'P 1'
#
loop_
_entity.id
_entity.type
_entity.pdbx_description
1 polymer ?
#
loop_
_entity_poly.entity_id
_entity_poly.type
_entity_poly.pdbx_seq_one_letter_code
_entity_poly.pdbx_strand_id
1 'polypeptide(L)'
;MTIAAAAAPTRGPMTLKDWAQLLLLGAIWGGSFFFARIAVSEIHPLALVLFRVVIAAAALQLYLAMRGPSFRLALPYACHFLLLALTNNVVPFSLSFA
;
A
#
# COMPACT_ATOMS: atom_id res chain seq x y z
N MET A 1 -4.70 21.18 33.66
CA MET A 1 -4.98 19.87 33.05
C MET A 1 -3.64 19.26 32.63
N THR A 2 -3.11 18.33 33.41
CA THR A 2 -1.81 17.68 33.16
C THR A 2 -2.09 16.38 32.40
N ILE A 3 -1.64 16.27 31.15
CA ILE A 3 -1.74 15.03 30.39
C ILE A 3 -0.69 14.07 30.98
N ALA A 4 -1.13 13.04 31.69
CA ALA A 4 -0.26 11.95 32.08
C ALA A 4 0.22 11.24 30.81
N ALA A 5 1.52 11.32 30.54
CA ALA A 5 2.15 10.56 29.47
C ALA A 5 1.98 9.06 29.78
N ALA A 6 1.10 8.39 29.05
CA ALA A 6 0.93 6.94 29.15
C ALA A 6 2.28 6.28 28.82
N ALA A 7 2.81 5.48 29.74
CA ALA A 7 4.03 4.72 29.53
C ALA A 7 3.84 3.78 28.33
N ALA A 8 4.69 3.94 27.31
CA ALA A 8 4.63 3.10 26.13
C ALA A 8 4.92 1.63 26.51
N PRO A 9 4.16 0.65 26.00
CA PRO A 9 4.40 -0.75 26.30
C PRO A 9 5.81 -1.15 25.84
N THR A 10 6.60 -1.73 26.76
CA THR A 10 7.90 -2.32 26.45
C THR A 10 7.68 -3.57 25.59
N ARG A 11 7.97 -3.46 24.29
CA ARG A 11 7.88 -4.60 23.37
C ARG A 11 8.94 -5.64 23.75
N GLY A 12 8.52 -6.88 24.00
CA GLY A 12 9.42 -8.01 24.21
C GLY A 12 10.26 -8.33 22.97
N PRO A 13 11.24 -9.24 23.06
CA PRO A 13 12.07 -9.64 21.93
C PRO A 13 11.22 -10.19 20.79
N MET A 14 11.58 -9.83 19.56
CA MET A 14 10.90 -10.26 18.34
C MET A 14 10.93 -11.78 18.22
N THR A 15 9.76 -12.39 17.99
CA THR A 15 9.64 -13.83 17.79
C THR A 15 10.16 -14.22 16.40
N LEU A 16 10.44 -15.51 16.19
CA LEU A 16 10.81 -16.02 14.86
C LEU A 16 9.72 -15.74 13.81
N LYS A 17 8.44 -15.73 14.23
CA LYS A 17 7.32 -15.39 13.36
C LYS A 17 7.38 -13.92 12.91
N ASP A 18 7.72 -13.00 13.82
CA ASP A 18 7.86 -11.58 13.49
C ASP A 18 9.00 -11.38 12.48
N TRP A 19 10.13 -12.06 12.68
CA TRP A 19 11.24 -12.05 11.73
C TRP A 19 10.87 -12.63 10.36
N ALA A 20 10.15 -13.75 10.33
CA ALA A 20 9.67 -14.34 9.09
C ALA A 20 8.70 -13.39 8.35
N GLN A 21 7.81 -12.70 9.08
CA GLN A 21 6.92 -11.70 8.50
C GLN A 21 7.70 -10.49 7.94
N LEU A 22 8.74 -10.04 8.64
CA LEU A 22 9.62 -8.96 8.17
C LEU A 22 10.39 -9.36 6.91
N LEU A 23 10.94 -10.57 6.87
CA LEU A 23 11.64 -11.09 5.69
C LEU A 23 10.70 -11.23 4.50
N LEU A 24 9.50 -11.79 4.71
CA LEU A 24 8.50 -11.90 3.67
C LEU A 24 8.07 -10.53 3.16
N LEU A 25 7.81 -9.58 4.06
CA LEU A 25 7.46 -8.21 3.71
C LEU A 25 8.59 -7.54 2.93
N GLY A 26 9.83 -7.72 3.36
CA GLY A 26 11.03 -7.22 2.69
C GLY A 26 11.19 -7.81 1.29
N ALA A 27 10.96 -9.10 1.12
CA ALA A 27 11.02 -9.77 -0.18
C ALA A 27 9.91 -9.26 -1.13
N ILE A 28 8.68 -9.10 -0.64
CA ILE A 28 7.56 -8.57 -1.43
C ILE A 28 7.85 -7.13 -1.88
N TRP A 29 8.27 -6.26 -0.95
CA TRP A 29 8.57 -4.87 -1.28
C TRP A 29 9.80 -4.73 -2.17
N GLY A 30 10.91 -5.39 -1.83
CA GLY A 30 12.16 -5.35 -2.59
C GLY A 30 12.00 -5.92 -4.00
N GLY A 31 11.34 -7.07 -4.13
CA GLY A 31 11.06 -7.68 -5.44
C GLY A 31 10.16 -6.78 -6.31
N SER A 32 9.13 -6.15 -5.72
CA SER A 32 8.22 -5.29 -6.47
C SER A 32 8.93 -4.08 -7.11
N PHE A 33 9.88 -3.44 -6.40
CA PHE A 33 10.69 -2.35 -6.97
C PHE A 33 11.68 -2.82 -8.03
N PHE A 34 12.28 -3.99 -7.85
CA PHE A 34 13.16 -4.58 -8.84
C PHE A 34 12.43 -4.83 -10.16
N PHE A 35 11.25 -5.46 -10.12
CA PHE A 35 10.42 -5.65 -11.31
C PHE A 35 9.91 -4.34 -11.90
N ALA A 36 9.54 -3.36 -11.07
CA ALA A 36 9.11 -2.05 -11.55
C ALA A 36 10.23 -1.35 -12.34
N ARG A 37 11.49 -1.43 -11.91
CA ARG A 37 12.63 -0.85 -12.64
C ARG A 37 12.82 -1.46 -14.02
N ILE A 38 12.66 -2.78 -14.13
CA ILE A 38 12.74 -3.53 -15.39
C ILE A 38 11.55 -3.17 -16.29
N ALA A 39 10.34 -3.13 -15.75
CA ALA A 39 9.16 -2.86 -16.55
C ALA A 39 9.09 -1.41 -17.06
N VAL A 40 9.64 -0.44 -16.32
CA VAL A 40 9.71 0.97 -16.77
C VAL A 40 10.58 1.16 -18.02
N SER A 41 11.55 0.29 -18.29
CA SER A 41 12.31 0.40 -19.55
C SER A 41 11.49 0.05 -20.80
N GLU A 42 10.36 -0.62 -20.64
CA GLU A 42 9.48 -1.03 -21.75
C GLU A 42 8.12 -0.32 -21.72
N ILE A 43 7.61 0.02 -20.54
CA ILE A 43 6.26 0.55 -20.31
C ILE A 43 6.36 1.91 -19.61
N HIS A 44 5.61 2.90 -20.10
CA HIS A 44 5.58 4.23 -19.50
C HIS A 44 5.21 4.16 -18.00
N PRO A 45 5.89 4.89 -17.09
CA PRO A 45 5.70 4.75 -15.63
C PRO A 45 4.25 4.88 -15.15
N LEU A 46 3.51 5.85 -15.71
CA LEU A 46 2.10 6.06 -15.39
C LEU A 46 1.22 4.85 -15.78
N ALA A 47 1.52 4.18 -16.90
CA ALA A 47 0.78 3.00 -17.32
C ALA A 47 1.05 1.82 -16.38
N LEU A 48 2.29 1.66 -15.90
CA LEU A 48 2.64 0.63 -14.92
C LEU A 48 1.90 0.84 -13.58
N VAL A 49 1.86 2.08 -13.08
CA VAL A 49 1.11 2.42 -11.86
C VAL A 49 -0.37 2.17 -12.05
N LEU A 50 -0.94 2.59 -13.19
CA LEU A 50 -2.34 2.33 -13.51
C LEU A 50 -2.65 0.84 -13.48
N PHE A 51 -1.83 0.02 -14.15
CA PHE A 51 -2.02 -1.43 -14.20
C PHE A 51 -2.00 -2.05 -12.80
N ARG A 52 -1.04 -1.64 -11.96
CA ARG A 52 -0.95 -2.08 -10.56
C ARG A 52 -2.20 -1.71 -9.76
N VAL A 53 -2.67 -0.47 -9.87
CA VAL A 53 -3.86 0.02 -9.14
C VAL A 53 -5.12 -0.70 -9.62
N VAL A 54 -5.25 -0.97 -10.92
CA VAL A 54 -6.37 -1.72 -11.49
C VAL A 54 -6.40 -3.16 -10.97
N ILE A 55 -5.26 -3.85 -10.93
CA ILE A 55 -5.16 -5.20 -10.34
C ILE A 55 -5.56 -5.16 -8.86
N ALA A 56 -5.03 -4.21 -8.10
CA ALA A 56 -5.35 -4.06 -6.68
C ALA A 56 -6.85 -3.78 -6.46
N ALA A 57 -7.45 -2.93 -7.28
CA ALA A 57 -8.87 -2.62 -7.23
C ALA A 57 -9.74 -3.85 -7.57
N ALA A 58 -9.35 -4.63 -8.58
CA ALA A 58 -10.04 -5.87 -8.95
C ALA A 58 -9.97 -6.92 -7.83
N ALA A 59 -8.78 -7.12 -7.25
CA ALA A 59 -8.60 -8.02 -6.11
C ALA A 59 -9.41 -7.58 -4.88
N LEU A 60 -9.44 -6.28 -4.60
CA LEU A 60 -10.26 -5.72 -3.53
C LEU A 60 -11.75 -5.92 -3.80
N GLN A 61 -12.23 -5.66 -5.02
CA GLN A 61 -13.63 -5.89 -5.37
C GLN A 61 -14.03 -7.36 -5.23
N LEU A 62 -13.16 -8.28 -5.66
CA LEU A 62 -13.38 -9.72 -5.48
C LEU A 62 -13.47 -10.07 -3.98
N TYR A 63 -12.57 -9.53 -3.17
CA TYR A 63 -12.59 -9.74 -1.72
C TYR A 63 -13.87 -9.18 -1.07
N LEU A 64 -14.30 -7.97 -1.45
CA LEU A 64 -15.52 -7.35 -0.96
C LEU A 64 -16.77 -8.14 -1.40
N ALA A 65 -16.79 -8.63 -2.64
CA ALA A 65 -17.87 -9.47 -3.15
C ALA A 65 -18.03 -10.76 -2.33
N MET A 66 -16.91 -11.36 -1.89
CA MET A 66 -16.94 -12.54 -1.01
C MET A 66 -17.34 -12.23 0.43
N ARG A 67 -16.98 -11.05 0.96
CA ARG A 67 -17.22 -10.69 2.37
C ARG A 67 -18.56 -10.01 2.63
N GLY A 68 -19.15 -9.37 1.61
CA GLY A 68 -20.42 -8.62 1.71
C GLY A 68 -20.41 -7.17 2.22
N PRO A 69 -19.29 -6.48 2.59
CA PRO A 69 -19.35 -5.08 2.96
C PRO A 69 -19.66 -4.19 1.74
N SER A 70 -20.52 -3.20 1.98
CA SER A 70 -20.97 -2.26 0.94
C SER A 70 -19.98 -1.12 0.76
N PHE A 71 -19.56 -0.88 -0.49
CA PHE A 71 -18.69 0.23 -0.88
C PHE A 71 -19.28 1.61 -0.57
N ARG A 72 -20.58 1.69 -0.28
CA ARG A 72 -21.30 2.92 0.07
C ARG A 72 -20.74 3.62 1.31
N LEU A 73 -20.15 2.88 2.25
CA LEU A 73 -19.51 3.47 3.44
C LEU A 73 -18.23 4.25 3.12
N ALA A 74 -17.56 3.93 2.01
CA ALA A 74 -16.31 4.58 1.60
C ALA A 74 -16.52 5.80 0.70
N LEU A 75 -17.68 5.91 0.03
CA LEU A 75 -18.01 7.01 -0.89
C LEU A 75 -17.88 8.42 -0.27
N PRO A 76 -18.35 8.69 0.96
CA PRO A 76 -18.20 10.01 1.58
C PRO A 76 -16.74 10.44 1.74
N TYR A 77 -15.82 9.47 1.83
CA TYR A 77 -14.39 9.69 2.00
C TYR A 77 -13.61 9.58 0.67
N ALA A 78 -14.30 9.47 -0.47
CA ALA A 78 -13.66 9.31 -1.77
C ALA A 78 -12.61 10.39 -2.07
N CYS A 79 -12.87 11.64 -1.69
CA CYS A 79 -11.91 12.74 -1.85
C CYS A 79 -10.63 12.53 -1.00
N HIS A 80 -10.76 12.03 0.23
CA HIS A 80 -9.61 11.71 1.07
C HIS A 80 -8.81 10.53 0.52
N PHE A 81 -9.50 9.50 -0.01
CA PHE A 81 -8.84 8.39 -0.68
C PHE A 81 -8.12 8.82 -1.97
N LEU A 82 -8.71 9.74 -2.73
CA LEU A 82 -8.08 10.33 -3.90
C LEU A 82 -6.80 11.08 -3.53
N LEU A 83 -6.86 11.91 -2.47
CA LEU A 83 -5.70 12.66 -1.98
C LEU A 83 -4.58 11.71 -1.52
N LEU A 84 -4.93 10.68 -0.75
CA LEU A 84 -3.99 9.63 -0.32
C LEU A 84 -3.37 8.91 -1.52
N ALA A 85 -4.17 8.54 -2.53
CA ALA A 85 -3.68 7.86 -3.73
C ALA A 85 -2.73 8.75 -4.55
N LEU A 86 -3.05 10.03 -4.71
CA LEU A 86 -2.20 11.00 -5.39
C LEU A 86 -0.87 11.15 -4.67
N THR A 87 -0.88 11.43 -3.37
CA THR A 87 0.35 11.66 -2.60
C THR A 87 1.18 10.40 -2.41
N ASN A 88 0.55 9.23 -2.27
CA ASN A 88 1.26 7.99 -1.97
C ASN A 88 1.70 7.19 -3.20
N ASN A 89 0.95 7.26 -4.31
CA ASN A 89 1.26 6.51 -5.54
C ASN A 89 1.57 7.43 -6.72
N VAL A 90 0.71 8.40 -7.05
CA VAL A 90 0.89 9.13 -8.32
C VAL A 90 2.12 10.04 -8.27
N VAL A 91 2.28 10.83 -7.22
CA VAL A 91 3.38 11.80 -7.09
C VAL A 91 4.75 11.11 -7.02
N PRO A 92 4.99 10.11 -6.15
CA PRO A 92 6.30 9.49 -6.05
C PRO A 92 6.69 8.77 -7.34
N PHE A 93 5.77 8.01 -7.94
CA PHE A 93 6.08 7.28 -9.17
C PHE A 93 6.23 8.20 -10.38
N SER A 94 5.53 9.33 -10.44
CA SER A 94 5.73 10.31 -11.52
C SER A 94 7.07 11.03 -11.38
N LEU A 95 7.58 11.25 -10.16
CA LEU A 95 8.85 11.96 -9.92
C LEU A 95 10.08 11.04 -9.91
N SER A 96 9.95 9.79 -9.48
CA SER A 96 11.08 8.83 -9.44
C SER A 96 11.39 8.19 -10.77
N PHE A 97 10.46 8.25 -11.74
CA PHE A 97 10.62 7.65 -13.06
C PHE A 97 10.47 8.65 -14.23
N ALA A 98 10.33 9.95 -13.93
CA ALA A 98 10.58 11.02 -14.90
C ALA A 98 12.09 11.31 -14.96
#